data_AF-A0A1V2LKG2-F1
#
_entry.id   AF-A0A1V2LKG2-F1
#
_cell.length_a   1.000
_cell.length_b   1.000
_cell.length_c   1.000
_cell.angle_alpha   90.00
_cell.angle_beta   90.00
_cell.angle_gamma   90.00
#
_symmetry.space_group_name_H-M   'P 1'
#
loop_
_entity.id
_entity.type
_entity.pdbx_description
1 polymer ?
#
loop_
_entity_poly.entity_id
_entity_poly.type
_entity_poly.pdbx_seq_one_letter_code
_entity_poly.pdbx_strand_id
1 'polypeptide(L)'
;MAKEGIQFTTNDSVKELINVAVQLKNKARSVLKIIDSFIQAIGAFKLALRQSPYATSEGAKDRSAEINPIVTTGYMLSKMERRARQGKRLAYLSMTEPRVDGDKNADVVGTKTYFSWLTLIWNGTITKAGECFSGNRHETLQKIVNGDDRTLIGISRYFTSNPDLVNRLKNSCPVTPCDRSTFFTNDNKRHLNFSKFGDGEDHSGDYVQPTALV
;
A
#
# COMPACT_ATOMS: atom_id res chain seq x y z
N MET A 1 7.58 -26.17 42.15
CA MET A 1 7.05 -25.41 40.99
C MET A 1 7.61 -24.00 41.06
N ALA A 2 8.66 -23.72 40.29
CA ALA A 2 9.25 -22.39 40.20
C ALA A 2 8.42 -21.52 39.26
N LYS A 3 7.96 -20.35 39.73
CA LYS A 3 7.44 -19.28 38.88
C LYS A 3 8.64 -18.45 38.42
N GLU A 4 9.08 -18.65 37.19
CA GLU A 4 10.03 -17.74 36.54
C GLU A 4 9.32 -16.42 36.24
N GLY A 5 9.37 -15.49 37.20
CA GLY A 5 9.04 -14.10 36.96
C GLY A 5 10.24 -13.44 36.29
N ILE A 6 10.13 -13.10 35.01
CA ILE A 6 11.12 -12.24 34.35
C ILE A 6 11.01 -10.85 34.99
N GLN A 7 11.95 -10.52 35.87
CA GLN A 7 12.01 -9.24 36.57
C GLN A 7 12.97 -8.33 35.82
N PHE A 8 12.46 -7.52 34.90
CA PHE A 8 13.26 -6.47 34.26
C PHE A 8 13.58 -5.36 35.28
N THR A 9 14.86 -5.10 35.53
CA THR A 9 15.26 -3.91 36.27
C THR A 9 15.08 -2.69 35.36
N THR A 10 14.74 -1.53 35.90
CA THR A 10 14.52 -0.29 35.15
C THR A 10 15.67 0.07 34.20
N ASN A 11 16.90 -0.33 34.51
CA ASN A 11 18.07 -0.12 33.67
C ASN A 11 18.09 -0.99 32.39
N ASP A 12 17.59 -2.22 32.45
CA ASP A 12 17.61 -3.14 31.30
C ASP A 12 16.54 -2.72 30.28
N SER A 13 15.35 -2.35 30.74
CA SER A 13 14.29 -1.82 29.88
C SER A 13 14.71 -0.50 29.19
N VAL A 14 15.45 0.38 29.86
CA VAL A 14 15.97 1.61 29.26
C VAL A 14 16.99 1.32 28.17
N LYS A 15 17.92 0.38 28.39
CA LYS A 15 18.90 -0.03 27.38
C LYS A 15 18.23 -0.63 26.14
N GLU A 16 17.20 -1.45 26.35
CA GLU A 16 16.42 -2.03 25.26
C GLU A 16 15.71 -0.97 24.43
N LEU A 17 15.06 0.01 25.08
CA LEU A 17 14.45 1.15 24.39
C LEU A 17 15.47 1.99 23.59
N ILE A 18 16.67 2.22 24.15
CA ILE A 18 17.76 2.89 23.44
C ILE A 18 18.17 2.09 22.21
N ASN A 19 18.33 0.76 22.34
CA ASN A 19 18.70 -0.10 21.23
C ASN A 19 17.65 -0.04 20.10
N VAL A 20 16.36 -0.17 20.43
CA VAL A 20 15.26 -0.03 19.46
C VAL A 20 15.31 1.34 18.77
N ALA A 21 15.50 2.43 19.51
CA ALA A 21 15.58 3.78 18.94
C ALA A 21 16.76 3.93 17.96
N VAL A 22 17.92 3.35 18.30
CA VAL A 22 19.11 3.33 17.42
C VAL A 22 18.83 2.53 16.15
N GLN A 23 18.24 1.33 16.26
CA GLN A 23 17.89 0.51 15.10
C GLN A 23 16.91 1.24 14.17
N LEU A 24 15.85 1.85 14.71
CA LEU A 24 14.88 2.62 13.93
C LEU A 24 15.53 3.78 13.18
N LYS A 25 16.39 4.55 13.87
CA LYS A 25 17.13 5.65 13.25
C LYS A 25 18.01 5.16 12.11
N ASN A 26 18.70 4.03 12.29
CA ASN A 26 19.59 3.48 11.27
C ASN A 26 18.83 2.95 10.05
N LYS A 27 17.76 2.18 10.26
CA LYS A 27 16.88 1.65 9.20
C LYS A 27 16.27 2.77 8.36
N ALA A 28 15.78 3.83 8.98
CA ALA A 28 15.14 4.94 8.28
C ALA A 28 16.13 5.91 7.62
N ARG A 29 17.40 5.95 8.05
CA ARG A 29 18.37 6.99 7.66
C ARG A 29 18.56 7.08 6.15
N SER A 30 18.82 5.97 5.49
CA SER A 30 19.12 5.95 4.05
C SER A 30 17.90 6.35 3.24
N VAL A 31 16.72 5.83 3.59
CA VAL A 31 15.45 6.15 2.93
C VAL A 31 15.13 7.64 3.08
N LEU A 32 15.25 8.19 4.29
CA LEU A 32 14.97 9.62 4.54
C LEU A 32 15.95 10.53 3.80
N LYS A 33 17.23 10.15 3.70
CA LYS A 33 18.22 10.90 2.90
C LYS A 33 17.84 10.94 1.42
N ILE A 34 17.45 9.79 0.85
CA ILE A 34 17.01 9.70 -0.55
C ILE A 34 15.78 10.59 -0.78
N ILE A 35 14.80 10.51 0.11
CA ILE A 35 13.59 11.35 0.06
C ILE A 35 13.96 12.84 0.12
N ASP A 36 14.85 13.24 1.05
CA ASP A 36 15.29 14.63 1.16
C ASP A 36 15.98 15.12 -0.12
N SER A 37 16.82 14.29 -0.74
CA SER A 37 17.45 14.61 -2.03
C SER A 37 16.41 14.78 -3.14
N PHE A 38 15.40 13.92 -3.24
CA PHE A 38 14.32 14.10 -4.21
C PHE A 38 13.48 15.34 -3.93
N ILE A 39 13.13 15.61 -2.68
CA ILE A 39 12.42 16.84 -2.30
C ILE A 39 13.21 18.07 -2.75
N GLN A 40 14.54 18.07 -2.57
CA GLN A 40 15.40 19.17 -3.02
C GLN A 40 15.44 19.29 -4.55
N ALA A 41 15.50 18.16 -5.27
CA ALA A 41 15.65 18.15 -6.73
C ALA A 41 14.36 18.50 -7.48
N ILE A 42 13.20 17.97 -7.05
CA ILE A 42 11.95 18.07 -7.81
C ILE A 42 10.79 18.74 -7.04
N GLY A 43 10.98 19.02 -5.75
CA GLY A 43 9.94 19.55 -4.87
C GLY A 43 9.09 18.46 -4.23
N ALA A 44 8.66 18.69 -2.98
CA ALA A 44 7.96 17.69 -2.18
C ALA A 44 6.62 17.24 -2.80
N PHE A 45 5.85 18.16 -3.38
CA PHE A 45 4.53 17.85 -3.95
C PHE A 45 4.59 17.08 -5.28
N LYS A 46 5.78 16.82 -5.83
CA LYS A 46 6.00 15.93 -6.97
C LYS A 46 6.47 14.53 -6.56
N LEU A 47 6.56 14.27 -5.26
CA LEU A 47 7.04 13.01 -4.70
C LEU A 47 5.93 12.37 -3.86
N ALA A 48 5.82 11.05 -3.98
CA ALA A 48 4.96 10.21 -3.15
C ALA A 48 5.79 9.09 -2.53
N LEU A 49 5.31 8.53 -1.42
CA LEU A 49 5.95 7.41 -0.74
C LEU A 49 5.00 6.22 -0.71
N ARG A 50 5.46 5.04 -1.14
CA ARG A 50 4.70 3.79 -1.02
C ARG A 50 5.25 2.92 0.10
N GLN A 51 4.38 2.40 0.96
CA GLN A 51 4.74 1.49 2.06
C GLN A 51 3.78 0.31 2.13
N SER A 52 4.29 -0.84 2.56
CA SER A 52 3.53 -2.07 2.75
C SER A 52 3.94 -2.76 4.06
N PRO A 53 3.54 -2.20 5.23
CA PRO A 53 4.04 -2.64 6.53
C PRO A 53 3.74 -4.10 6.86
N TYR A 54 2.73 -4.68 6.21
CA TYR A 54 2.26 -6.04 6.49
C TYR A 54 2.50 -6.99 5.32
N ALA A 55 3.30 -6.59 4.34
CA ALA A 55 3.69 -7.49 3.27
C ALA A 55 4.64 -8.58 3.81
N THR A 56 4.39 -9.82 3.41
CA THR A 56 5.22 -11.00 3.71
C THR A 56 6.00 -11.50 2.49
N SER A 57 5.86 -10.85 1.34
CA SER A 57 6.57 -11.18 0.10
C SER A 57 8.08 -10.96 0.25
N GLU A 58 8.88 -11.69 -0.54
CA GLU A 58 10.34 -11.52 -0.63
C GLU A 58 11.08 -11.63 0.72
N GLY A 59 10.58 -12.47 1.64
CA GLY A 59 11.20 -12.70 2.95
C GLY A 59 10.93 -11.60 3.98
N ALA A 60 10.05 -10.64 3.68
CA ALA A 60 9.60 -9.65 4.65
C ALA A 60 8.85 -10.34 5.82
N LYS A 61 9.18 -9.94 7.04
CA LYS A 61 8.48 -10.39 8.25
C LYS A 61 7.43 -9.35 8.60
N ASP A 62 6.19 -9.81 8.71
CA ASP A 62 5.02 -9.00 9.09
C ASP A 62 5.02 -8.70 10.59
N ARG A 63 3.93 -9.02 11.31
CA ARG A 63 3.86 -9.02 12.77
C ARG A 63 4.93 -9.89 13.43
N SER A 64 5.51 -10.86 12.70
CA SER A 64 6.60 -11.73 13.17
C SER A 64 7.99 -11.08 13.17
N ALA A 65 8.12 -9.82 12.74
CA ALA A 65 9.39 -9.09 12.81
C ALA A 65 9.83 -8.80 14.26
N GLU A 66 11.14 -8.78 14.50
CA GLU A 66 11.75 -8.41 15.80
C GLU A 66 11.25 -7.04 16.30
N ILE A 67 11.12 -6.07 15.38
CA ILE A 67 10.44 -4.80 15.64
C ILE A 67 9.15 -4.79 14.83
N ASN A 68 8.03 -4.62 15.52
CA ASN A 68 6.71 -4.55 14.89
C ASN A 68 6.70 -3.53 13.73
N PRO A 69 6.16 -3.87 12.54
CA PRO A 69 6.17 -2.97 11.39
C PRO A 69 5.43 -1.64 11.61
N ILE A 70 4.48 -1.59 12.53
CA ILE A 70 3.82 -0.33 12.94
C ILE A 70 4.84 0.62 13.55
N VAL A 71 5.76 0.12 14.37
CA VAL A 71 6.81 0.95 15.01
C VAL A 71 7.78 1.48 13.95
N THR A 72 8.23 0.62 13.05
CA THR A 72 9.19 1.01 11.99
C THR A 72 8.56 2.00 11.01
N THR A 73 7.36 1.69 10.51
CA THR A 73 6.65 2.56 9.57
C THR A 73 6.18 3.83 10.25
N GLY A 74 5.66 3.74 11.48
CA GLY A 74 5.24 4.90 12.27
C GLY A 74 6.37 5.87 12.56
N TYR A 75 7.58 5.37 12.87
CA TYR A 75 8.77 6.22 12.99
C TYR A 75 9.05 6.98 11.69
N MET A 76 9.05 6.29 10.55
CA MET A 76 9.28 6.90 9.25
C MET A 76 8.20 7.95 8.94
N LEU A 77 6.92 7.63 9.11
CA LEU A 77 5.82 8.56 8.89
C LEU A 77 5.88 9.77 9.82
N SER A 78 6.29 9.61 11.08
CA SER A 78 6.52 10.73 12.00
C SER A 78 7.61 11.68 11.49
N LYS A 79 8.70 11.14 10.93
CA LYS A 79 9.74 11.96 10.30
C LYS A 79 9.26 12.66 9.02
N MET A 80 8.35 12.05 8.27
CA MET A 80 7.73 12.65 7.09
C MET A 80 6.71 13.73 7.46
N GLU A 81 5.88 13.50 8.47
CA GLU A 81 4.94 14.50 8.98
C GLU A 81 5.68 15.73 9.52
N ARG A 82 6.81 15.54 10.21
CA ARG A 82 7.67 16.66 10.65
C ARG A 82 8.15 17.50 9.46
N ARG A 83 8.59 16.87 8.37
CA ARG A 83 9.00 17.59 7.14
C ARG A 83 7.84 18.35 6.54
N ALA A 84 6.65 17.74 6.55
CA ALA A 84 5.49 18.39 6.02
C ALA A 84 5.07 19.64 6.80
N ARG A 85 5.18 19.62 8.14
CA ARG A 85 5.02 20.83 8.99
C ARG A 85 6.05 21.92 8.69
N GLN A 86 7.15 21.58 8.02
CA GLN A 86 8.18 22.52 7.55
C GLN A 86 7.98 22.91 6.07
N GLY A 87 6.76 22.74 5.53
CA GLY A 87 6.45 23.07 4.13
C GLY A 87 6.88 22.02 3.10
N LYS A 88 7.36 20.85 3.53
CA LYS A 88 7.84 19.77 2.63
C LYS A 88 6.86 18.60 2.58
N ARG A 89 5.56 18.90 2.42
CA ARG A 89 4.50 17.88 2.32
C ARG A 89 4.62 17.12 1.00
N LEU A 90 4.70 15.79 1.09
CA LEU A 90 4.61 14.92 -0.09
C LEU A 90 3.21 14.96 -0.71
N ALA A 91 3.12 14.64 -2.01
CA ALA A 91 1.85 14.58 -2.73
C ALA A 91 0.85 13.65 -2.05
N TYR A 92 1.27 12.42 -1.76
CA TYR A 92 0.48 11.43 -1.04
C TYR A 92 1.34 10.31 -0.46
N LEU A 93 0.77 9.60 0.50
CA LEU A 93 1.27 8.33 1.02
C LEU A 93 0.47 7.18 0.39
N SER A 94 1.12 6.26 -0.32
CA SER A 94 0.50 5.04 -0.83
C SER A 94 0.71 3.88 0.14
N MET A 95 -0.37 3.28 0.59
CA MET A 95 -0.38 2.20 1.58
C MET A 95 -0.99 0.95 0.96
N THR A 96 -0.25 -0.14 1.02
CA THR A 96 -0.76 -1.44 0.58
C THR A 96 -1.39 -2.17 1.77
N GLU A 97 -2.70 -2.43 1.70
CA GLU A 97 -3.40 -3.28 2.65
C GLU A 97 -2.96 -4.75 2.48
N PRO A 98 -2.77 -5.51 3.58
CA PRO A 98 -2.42 -6.92 3.46
C PRO A 98 -3.53 -7.67 2.74
N ARG A 99 -3.14 -8.69 1.97
CA ARG A 99 -4.10 -9.59 1.35
C ARG A 99 -4.76 -10.41 2.44
N VAL A 100 -6.08 -10.52 2.40
CA VAL A 100 -6.78 -11.63 3.02
C VAL A 100 -6.85 -12.70 1.95
N ASP A 101 -5.99 -13.71 2.03
CA ASP A 101 -6.10 -14.86 1.12
C ASP A 101 -7.48 -15.49 1.32
N GLY A 102 -8.25 -15.57 0.23
CA GLY A 102 -9.60 -16.10 0.19
C GLY A 102 -9.71 -17.45 0.92
N ASP A 103 -10.79 -17.59 1.69
CA ASP A 103 -11.21 -18.72 2.53
C ASP A 103 -10.23 -19.27 3.57
N LYS A 104 -8.93 -18.94 3.54
CA LYS A 104 -7.97 -19.45 4.53
C LYS A 104 -7.73 -18.50 5.69
N ASN A 105 -8.01 -17.20 5.51
CA ASN A 105 -7.64 -16.17 6.49
C ASN A 105 -8.78 -15.21 6.87
N ALA A 106 -10.00 -15.42 6.35
CA ALA A 106 -11.15 -14.58 6.69
C ALA A 106 -11.62 -14.80 8.15
N ASP A 107 -11.41 -16.00 8.70
CA ASP A 107 -11.94 -16.42 10.00
C ASP A 107 -10.92 -16.53 11.14
N VAL A 108 -9.68 -16.05 10.95
CA VAL A 108 -8.79 -15.88 12.11
C VAL A 108 -9.21 -14.59 12.84
N VAL A 109 -10.14 -14.76 13.78
CA VAL A 109 -10.51 -13.77 14.79
C VAL A 109 -9.21 -13.20 15.42
N GLY A 110 -8.78 -12.00 15.00
CA GLY A 110 -7.52 -11.35 15.43
C GLY A 110 -6.59 -10.84 14.32
N THR A 111 -6.83 -11.18 13.04
CA THR A 111 -5.98 -10.78 11.89
C THR A 111 -6.38 -9.48 11.22
N LYS A 112 -7.47 -8.82 11.65
CA LYS A 112 -7.85 -7.48 11.14
C LYS A 112 -6.66 -6.54 11.32
N THR A 113 -6.05 -6.20 10.20
CA THR A 113 -4.91 -5.31 10.17
C THR A 113 -5.44 -3.91 9.95
N TYR A 114 -5.46 -3.14 11.03
CA TYR A 114 -6.06 -1.81 11.02
C TYR A 114 -5.02 -0.79 10.57
N PHE A 115 -5.36 -0.01 9.54
CA PHE A 115 -4.59 1.16 9.12
C PHE A 115 -5.01 2.45 9.83
N SER A 116 -5.89 2.37 10.83
CA SER A 116 -6.34 3.53 11.62
C SER A 116 -5.19 4.27 12.28
N TRP A 117 -4.09 3.60 12.64
CA TRP A 117 -2.91 4.25 13.21
C TRP A 117 -2.23 5.22 12.23
N LEU A 118 -2.40 5.05 10.91
CA LEU A 118 -1.82 5.97 9.93
C LEU A 118 -2.37 7.37 10.09
N THR A 119 -3.68 7.49 10.35
CA THR A 119 -4.36 8.79 10.44
C THR A 119 -4.00 9.53 11.72
N LEU A 120 -3.44 8.83 12.72
CA LEU A 120 -2.88 9.42 13.93
C LEU A 120 -1.51 10.09 13.70
N ILE A 121 -0.81 9.77 12.60
CA ILE A 121 0.55 10.24 12.34
C ILE A 121 0.61 11.14 11.10
N TRP A 122 -0.01 10.71 9.99
CA TRP A 122 0.04 11.39 8.71
C TRP A 122 -1.25 12.18 8.46
N ASN A 123 -1.11 13.47 8.20
CA ASN A 123 -2.25 14.37 7.95
C ASN A 123 -2.49 14.68 6.47
N GLY A 124 -1.62 14.20 5.56
CA GLY A 124 -1.79 14.42 4.12
C GLY A 124 -2.71 13.40 3.44
N THR A 125 -2.77 13.47 2.11
CA THR A 125 -3.48 12.49 1.26
C THR A 125 -2.91 11.09 1.43
N ILE A 126 -3.80 10.09 1.48
CA ILE A 126 -3.44 8.67 1.59
C ILE A 126 -4.12 7.91 0.45
N THR A 127 -3.37 7.13 -0.30
CA THR A 127 -3.93 6.14 -1.23
C THR A 127 -3.90 4.77 -0.57
N LYS A 128 -5.07 4.14 -0.39
CA LYS A 128 -5.20 2.75 0.07
C LYS A 128 -5.34 1.84 -1.14
N ALA A 129 -4.48 0.83 -1.25
CA ALA A 129 -4.51 -0.16 -2.32
C ALA A 129 -4.41 -1.58 -1.76
N GLY A 130 -5.08 -2.56 -2.36
CA GLY A 130 -5.12 -3.93 -1.85
C GLY A 130 -6.49 -4.56 -2.04
N GLU A 131 -7.01 -5.23 -1.01
CA GLU A 131 -8.34 -5.87 -1.01
C GLU A 131 -9.51 -4.89 -0.79
N CYS A 132 -9.36 -3.63 -1.20
CA CYS A 132 -10.42 -2.62 -1.15
C CYS A 132 -11.54 -2.91 -2.17
N PHE A 133 -11.28 -3.73 -3.19
CA PHE A 133 -12.23 -4.07 -4.26
C PHE A 133 -12.11 -5.53 -4.72
N SER A 134 -13.24 -6.26 -4.70
CA SER A 134 -13.37 -7.65 -5.17
C SER A 134 -14.45 -7.84 -6.24
N GLY A 135 -14.67 -6.83 -7.08
CA GLY A 135 -15.61 -6.89 -8.22
C GLY A 135 -17.07 -6.56 -7.89
N ASN A 136 -17.52 -6.79 -6.65
CA ASN A 136 -18.89 -6.48 -6.20
C ASN A 136 -18.94 -5.47 -5.03
N ARG A 137 -17.80 -4.96 -4.57
CA ARG A 137 -17.67 -4.16 -3.34
C ARG A 137 -17.86 -2.64 -3.55
N HIS A 138 -18.86 -2.21 -4.33
CA HIS A 138 -19.13 -0.77 -4.53
C HIS A 138 -19.41 -0.05 -3.20
N GLU A 139 -20.18 -0.66 -2.29
CA GLU A 139 -20.50 -0.07 -0.99
C GLU A 139 -19.28 0.07 -0.07
N THR A 140 -18.35 -0.90 -0.07
CA THR A 140 -17.13 -0.82 0.75
C THR A 140 -16.24 0.32 0.29
N LEU A 141 -16.11 0.53 -1.03
CA LEU A 141 -15.37 1.66 -1.58
C LEU A 141 -15.98 2.98 -1.10
N GLN A 142 -17.30 3.14 -1.22
CA GLN A 142 -18.02 4.33 -0.76
C GLN A 142 -17.80 4.59 0.74
N LYS A 143 -17.90 3.55 1.58
CA LYS A 143 -17.66 3.67 3.03
C LYS A 143 -16.23 4.14 3.34
N ILE A 144 -15.23 3.66 2.60
CA ILE A 144 -13.83 4.06 2.82
C ILE A 144 -13.62 5.52 2.41
N VAL A 145 -14.06 5.91 1.21
CA VAL A 145 -13.82 7.28 0.69
C VAL A 145 -14.69 8.34 1.37
N ASN A 146 -15.86 7.97 1.92
CA ASN A 146 -16.70 8.89 2.69
C ASN A 146 -16.28 8.98 4.17
N GLY A 147 -15.28 8.20 4.59
CA GLY A 147 -14.78 8.23 5.97
C GLY A 147 -13.91 9.45 6.29
N ASP A 148 -13.29 10.07 5.29
CA ASP A 148 -12.52 11.32 5.38
C ASP A 148 -12.40 11.98 4.00
N ASP A 149 -11.86 13.19 3.94
CA ASP A 149 -11.70 14.00 2.72
C ASP A 149 -10.33 13.85 2.03
N ARG A 150 -9.53 12.85 2.45
CA ARG A 150 -8.11 12.73 2.06
C ARG A 150 -7.70 11.32 1.64
N THR A 151 -8.64 10.39 1.56
CA THR A 151 -8.41 9.00 1.16
C THR A 151 -8.73 8.78 -0.31
N LEU A 152 -7.73 8.28 -1.04
CA LEU A 152 -7.85 7.76 -2.40
C LEU A 152 -7.83 6.22 -2.38
N ILE A 153 -8.46 5.60 -3.37
CA ILE A 153 -8.39 4.13 -3.56
C ILE A 153 -7.59 3.79 -4.81
N GLY A 154 -6.61 2.90 -4.65
CA GLY A 154 -5.90 2.28 -5.75
C GLY A 154 -6.46 0.90 -6.07
N ILE A 155 -6.92 0.69 -7.31
CA ILE A 155 -7.36 -0.61 -7.82
C ILE A 155 -6.40 -1.03 -8.92
N SER A 156 -5.69 -2.15 -8.73
CA SER A 156 -4.68 -2.63 -9.69
C SER A 156 -5.22 -3.76 -10.55
N ARG A 157 -5.48 -4.95 -9.97
CA ARG A 157 -5.89 -6.15 -10.72
C ARG A 157 -7.08 -5.92 -11.65
N TYR A 158 -8.15 -5.29 -11.17
CA TYR A 158 -9.31 -5.02 -12.03
C TYR A 158 -9.04 -3.94 -13.07
N PHE A 159 -8.08 -3.04 -12.86
CA PHE A 159 -7.74 -2.05 -13.87
C PHE A 159 -7.08 -2.70 -15.09
N THR A 160 -6.39 -3.84 -14.92
CA THR A 160 -5.77 -4.54 -16.06
C THR A 160 -6.80 -5.07 -17.05
N SER A 161 -7.99 -5.47 -16.57
CA SER A 161 -9.07 -6.03 -17.39
C SER A 161 -10.21 -5.06 -17.72
N ASN A 162 -10.16 -3.84 -17.19
CA ASN A 162 -11.20 -2.83 -17.32
C ASN A 162 -10.55 -1.47 -17.61
N PRO A 163 -10.22 -1.15 -18.87
CA PRO A 163 -9.60 0.14 -19.21
C PRO A 163 -10.50 1.35 -18.87
N ASP A 164 -11.81 1.11 -18.76
CA ASP A 164 -12.85 2.06 -18.40
C ASP A 164 -13.35 1.88 -16.95
N LEU A 165 -12.55 1.26 -16.07
CA LEU A 165 -12.96 0.90 -14.69
C LEU A 165 -13.62 2.07 -13.94
N VAL A 166 -13.09 3.29 -14.07
CA VAL A 166 -13.65 4.49 -13.42
C VAL A 166 -15.10 4.73 -13.84
N ASN A 167 -15.40 4.60 -15.13
CA ASN A 167 -16.76 4.76 -15.64
C ASN A 167 -17.67 3.61 -15.18
N ARG A 168 -17.14 2.39 -15.11
CA ARG A 168 -17.91 1.25 -14.59
C ARG A 168 -18.29 1.45 -13.13
N LEU A 169 -17.34 1.86 -12.29
CA LEU A 169 -17.60 2.14 -10.87
C LEU A 169 -18.58 3.31 -10.69
N LYS A 170 -18.49 4.35 -11.51
CA LYS A 170 -19.40 5.51 -11.46
C LYS A 170 -20.84 5.14 -11.79
N ASN A 171 -21.04 4.25 -12.75
CA ASN A 171 -22.37 3.88 -13.26
C ASN A 171 -22.85 2.50 -12.77
N SER A 172 -22.16 1.91 -11.79
CA SER A 172 -22.43 0.56 -11.27
C SER A 172 -22.48 -0.52 -12.36
N CYS A 173 -21.64 -0.39 -13.40
CA CYS A 173 -21.55 -1.41 -14.46
C CYS A 173 -20.76 -2.63 -13.99
N PRO A 174 -21.07 -3.83 -14.52
CA PRO A 174 -20.27 -5.03 -14.30
C PRO A 174 -18.80 -4.86 -14.68
N VAL A 175 -17.90 -5.33 -13.81
CA VAL A 175 -16.45 -5.35 -14.07
C VAL A 175 -16.01 -6.71 -14.58
N THR A 176 -15.12 -6.69 -15.56
CA THR A 176 -14.46 -7.88 -16.13
C THR A 176 -13.46 -8.44 -15.11
N PRO A 177 -13.52 -9.73 -14.72
CA PRO A 177 -12.50 -10.35 -13.88
C PRO A 177 -11.10 -10.24 -14.48
N CYS A 178 -10.07 -10.11 -13.64
CA CYS A 178 -8.70 -10.13 -14.11
C CYS A 178 -8.26 -11.57 -14.44
N ASP A 179 -7.50 -11.75 -15.51
CA ASP A 179 -6.83 -13.01 -15.82
C ASP A 179 -5.39 -12.95 -15.31
N ARG A 180 -5.06 -13.76 -14.30
CA ARG A 180 -3.73 -13.76 -13.70
C ARG A 180 -2.68 -14.47 -14.56
N SER A 181 -3.12 -15.36 -15.46
CA SER A 181 -2.19 -16.12 -16.32
C SER A 181 -1.48 -15.23 -17.33
N THR A 182 -2.01 -14.04 -17.57
CA THR A 182 -1.53 -13.07 -18.58
C THR A 182 -0.83 -11.86 -18.00
N PHE A 183 -0.68 -11.75 -16.66
CA PHE A 183 -0.04 -10.58 -16.03
C PHE A 183 1.44 -10.40 -16.39
N PHE A 184 2.13 -11.50 -16.67
CA PHE A 184 3.57 -11.53 -16.91
C PHE A 184 3.89 -12.34 -18.17
N THR A 185 3.11 -12.15 -19.24
CA THR A 185 3.40 -12.69 -20.57
C THR A 185 4.17 -11.67 -21.41
N ASN A 186 4.75 -12.14 -22.52
CA ASN A 186 5.53 -11.32 -23.45
C ASN A 186 4.75 -11.02 -24.75
N ASP A 187 3.42 -11.06 -24.69
CA ASP A 187 2.52 -10.74 -25.79
C ASP A 187 1.44 -9.72 -25.36
N ASN A 188 0.66 -9.22 -26.31
CA ASN A 188 -0.38 -8.22 -26.02
C ASN A 188 -1.75 -8.83 -25.71
N LYS A 189 -1.86 -10.17 -25.78
CA LYS A 189 -3.10 -10.87 -25.49
C LYS A 189 -3.47 -10.65 -24.04
N ARG A 190 -4.69 -10.21 -23.78
CA ARG A 190 -5.15 -9.81 -22.44
C ARG A 190 -4.25 -8.75 -21.80
N HIS A 191 -3.63 -7.91 -22.64
CA HIS A 191 -2.94 -6.69 -22.24
C HIS A 191 -3.58 -5.47 -22.89
N LEU A 192 -3.70 -5.48 -24.23
CA LEU A 192 -4.30 -4.38 -25.01
C LEU A 192 -5.71 -4.66 -25.53
N ASN A 193 -6.21 -5.89 -25.40
CA ASN A 193 -7.46 -6.35 -26.00
C ASN A 193 -8.65 -6.42 -25.03
N PHE A 194 -8.53 -5.80 -23.84
CA PHE A 194 -9.68 -5.64 -22.95
C PHE A 194 -10.56 -4.49 -23.43
N SER A 195 -11.81 -4.81 -23.77
CA SER A 195 -12.78 -3.83 -24.24
C SER A 195 -13.47 -3.08 -23.10
N LYS A 196 -13.98 -1.88 -23.41
CA LYS A 196 -14.85 -1.13 -22.51
C LYS A 196 -16.19 -1.86 -22.33
N PHE A 197 -16.94 -1.47 -21.30
CA PHE A 197 -18.25 -2.05 -21.08
C PHE A 197 -19.20 -1.75 -22.26
N GLY A 198 -19.79 -2.80 -22.83
CA GLY A 198 -20.72 -2.72 -23.96
C GLY A 198 -20.07 -2.80 -25.34
N ASP A 199 -18.73 -2.71 -25.43
CA ASP A 199 -17.99 -2.88 -26.67
C ASP A 199 -17.77 -4.38 -26.98
N GLY A 200 -17.64 -4.74 -28.26
CA GLY A 200 -17.19 -6.06 -28.68
C GLY A 200 -15.71 -6.30 -28.35
N GLU A 201 -15.26 -7.56 -28.38
CA GLU A 201 -13.83 -7.86 -28.21
C GLU A 201 -13.00 -7.19 -29.32
N ASP A 202 -11.91 -6.52 -28.94
CA ASP A 202 -10.97 -5.89 -29.88
C ASP A 202 -9.62 -6.59 -29.85
N HIS A 203 -9.36 -7.45 -30.84
CA HIS A 203 -8.11 -8.19 -31.00
C HIS A 203 -7.08 -7.46 -31.87
N SER A 204 -7.33 -6.20 -32.26
CA SER A 204 -6.42 -5.44 -33.13
C SER A 204 -5.03 -5.23 -32.53
N GLY A 205 -4.93 -5.22 -31.20
CA GLY A 205 -3.69 -5.07 -30.45
C GLY A 205 -2.86 -6.35 -30.26
N ASP A 206 -3.43 -7.54 -30.50
CA ASP A 206 -2.84 -8.83 -30.10
C ASP A 206 -1.46 -9.10 -30.70
N TYR A 207 -1.24 -8.61 -31.92
CA TYR A 207 -0.03 -8.88 -32.70
C TYR A 207 0.91 -7.66 -32.81
N VAL A 208 0.58 -6.56 -32.15
CA VAL A 208 1.40 -5.33 -32.18
C VAL A 208 2.71 -5.59 -31.43
N GLN A 209 3.84 -5.56 -32.13
CA GLN A 209 5.13 -5.67 -31.47
C GLN A 209 5.42 -4.36 -30.71
N PRO A 210 5.71 -4.39 -29.40
CA PRO A 210 6.09 -3.20 -28.65
C PRO A 210 7.32 -2.58 -29.30
N THR A 211 7.21 -1.35 -29.79
CA THR A 211 8.35 -0.59 -30.29
C THR A 211 8.84 0.31 -29.18
N ALA A 212 10.16 0.35 -28.93
CA ALA A 212 10.72 1.29 -27.98
C ALA A 212 10.33 2.72 -28.40
N LEU A 213 9.93 3.55 -27.43
CA LEU A 213 9.79 4.98 -27.67
C LEU A 213 11.19 5.53 -28.00
N VAL A 214 11.37 5.91 -29.27
CA VAL A 214 12.56 6.60 -29.78
C VAL A 214 12.63 8.03 -29.29
#